data_AF-A0A7X7GZA1-F1
#
_entry.id   AF-A0A7X7GZA1-F1
#
_cell.length_a   1.000
_cell.length_b   1.000
_cell.length_c   1.000
_cell.angle_alpha   90.00
_cell.angle_beta   90.00
_cell.angle_gamma   90.00
#
_symmetry.space_group_name_H-M   'P 1'
#
loop_
_entity.id
_entity.type
_entity.pdbx_description
1 polymer ?
#
loop_
_entity_poly.entity_id
_entity_poly.type
_entity_poly.pdbx_seq_one_letter_code
_entity_poly.pdbx_strand_id
1 'polypeptide(L)'
;MKEIAELLTKLTGIELSRGGLSRSLERHAEQRAAELGLAGVEEYYEKVTAGDDGERERLFDVVGVPHTWFFRDMALLESAREALRASAGQGRPLTIWVPGCATGEDAYSLSMLIQEMGCEARITASDISGRSLERARAGLYGPHSVRELPAAYSGYLRRSGDIWRVTEEIRGRVSFRQHNLMDPPLQHPNGWDLILCRNVLIYFSTEVGAACAERLGSALHPRGTVLFGPGELIQGVPPNLVPVMLDRRVAFRRRSAGLQGGEGVRPPRGITSSSAAAVAAPAAAEQQRRAGAGALPPLPMAGSLQTSCKGAVARPLAKASAGALATRMTSGAASPPARASVTTSVTTSAAAAPQLSAADPSLASPASRTMPGGCLFQRADITAAAQEILEASARDPLNPELRMLAGIALYTARDYLASLGELRAALLLDDRLWPAALYQGLCLDSMGAPLRARAEYRHAVRLLESEAATLVPLPAALAGLAGDLLAMARKKAQEW
;
A
#
# COMPACT_ATOMS: atom_id res chain seq x y z
N MET A 1 -5.06 -23.18 27.14
CA MET A 1 -5.08 -22.01 26.22
C MET A 1 -3.79 -21.82 25.40
N LYS A 2 -2.61 -21.75 26.02
CA LYS A 2 -1.34 -21.59 25.30
C LYS A 2 -1.11 -22.67 24.24
N GLU A 3 -1.39 -23.92 24.58
CA GLU A 3 -1.20 -25.06 23.66
C GLU A 3 -2.18 -25.04 22.48
N ILE A 4 -3.44 -24.64 22.69
CA ILE A 4 -4.41 -24.43 21.60
C ILE A 4 -3.91 -23.34 20.65
N ALA A 5 -3.36 -22.24 21.21
CA ALA A 5 -2.83 -21.13 20.43
C ALA A 5 -1.62 -21.55 19.58
N GLU A 6 -0.70 -22.33 20.17
CA GLU A 6 0.45 -22.90 19.48
C GLU A 6 0.04 -23.89 18.40
N LEU A 7 -0.95 -24.76 18.67
CA LEU A 7 -1.52 -25.67 17.70
C LEU A 7 -2.14 -24.93 16.52
N LEU A 8 -2.97 -23.92 16.78
CA LEU A 8 -3.62 -23.12 15.76
C LEU A 8 -2.59 -22.38 14.88
N THR A 9 -1.56 -21.80 15.50
CA THR A 9 -0.43 -21.17 14.79
C THR A 9 0.31 -22.20 13.93
N LYS A 10 0.57 -23.40 14.46
CA LYS A 10 1.24 -24.49 13.73
C LYS A 10 0.42 -24.98 12.54
N LEU A 11 -0.91 -25.04 12.67
CA LEU A 11 -1.80 -25.54 11.62
C LEU A 11 -2.10 -24.49 10.54
N THR A 12 -2.10 -23.20 10.89
CA THR A 12 -2.57 -22.13 9.98
C THR A 12 -1.47 -21.17 9.55
N GLY A 13 -0.34 -21.14 10.26
CA GLY A 13 0.73 -20.17 10.07
C GLY A 13 0.42 -18.77 10.60
N ILE A 14 -0.77 -18.56 11.16
CA ILE A 14 -1.25 -17.24 11.62
C ILE A 14 -0.78 -16.97 13.05
N GLU A 15 -0.04 -15.87 13.23
CA GLU A 15 0.39 -15.37 14.52
C GLU A 15 -0.78 -14.66 15.23
N LEU A 16 -1.32 -15.31 16.27
CA LEU A 16 -2.46 -14.79 17.04
C LEU A 16 -2.18 -13.44 17.72
N SER A 17 -0.90 -13.13 18.00
CA SER A 17 -0.44 -11.85 18.55
C SER A 17 -0.66 -10.68 17.58
N ARG A 18 -0.54 -10.90 16.26
CA ARG A 18 -0.71 -9.86 15.23
C ARG A 18 -2.17 -9.50 15.00
N GLY A 19 -3.10 -10.42 15.27
CA GLY A 19 -4.54 -10.22 15.07
C GLY A 19 -5.33 -9.87 16.34
N GLY A 20 -4.70 -9.84 17.52
CA GLY A 20 -5.42 -9.68 18.79
C GLY A 20 -6.41 -10.82 19.08
N LEU A 21 -6.13 -12.01 18.52
CA LEU A 21 -7.08 -13.13 18.45
C LEU A 21 -7.15 -13.96 19.73
N SER A 22 -6.27 -13.75 20.71
CA SER A 22 -6.19 -14.57 21.93
C SER A 22 -7.52 -14.63 22.68
N ARG A 23 -8.22 -13.49 22.83
CA ARG A 23 -9.54 -13.45 23.49
C ARG A 23 -10.64 -14.09 22.65
N SER A 24 -10.53 -14.03 21.33
CA SER A 24 -11.49 -14.70 20.43
C SER A 24 -11.30 -16.20 20.47
N LEU A 25 -10.05 -16.68 20.57
CA LEU A 25 -9.72 -18.08 20.73
C LEU A 25 -10.27 -18.64 22.04
N GLU A 26 -10.08 -17.92 23.15
CA GLU A 26 -10.58 -18.31 24.47
C GLU A 26 -12.10 -18.47 24.46
N ARG A 27 -12.83 -17.43 24.05
CA ARG A 27 -14.30 -17.50 23.94
C ARG A 27 -14.79 -18.60 23.01
N HIS A 28 -14.10 -18.82 21.89
CA HIS A 28 -14.47 -19.87 20.96
C HIS A 28 -14.27 -21.25 21.59
N ALA A 29 -13.13 -21.50 22.24
CA ALA A 29 -12.87 -22.78 22.91
C ALA A 29 -13.87 -23.05 24.04
N GLU A 30 -14.19 -22.03 24.86
CA GLU A 30 -15.21 -22.14 25.92
C GLU A 30 -16.60 -22.46 25.34
N GLN A 31 -17.00 -21.74 24.29
CA GLN A 31 -18.28 -21.96 23.62
C GLN A 31 -18.35 -23.38 23.04
N ARG A 32 -17.31 -23.84 22.35
CA ARG A 32 -17.27 -25.18 21.75
C ARG A 32 -17.26 -26.28 22.80
N ALA A 33 -16.52 -26.11 23.91
CA ALA A 33 -16.55 -27.04 25.03
C ALA A 33 -17.97 -27.21 25.59
N ALA A 34 -18.70 -26.09 25.79
CA ALA A 34 -20.07 -26.12 26.27
C ALA A 34 -21.04 -26.78 25.26
N GLU A 35 -20.93 -26.46 23.96
CA GLU A 35 -21.76 -27.03 22.90
C GLU A 35 -21.56 -28.54 22.73
N LEU A 36 -20.38 -29.05 23.07
CA LEU A 36 -20.02 -30.47 23.02
C LEU A 36 -20.28 -31.21 24.34
N GLY A 37 -20.69 -30.50 25.41
CA GLY A 37 -20.90 -31.08 26.74
C GLY A 37 -19.61 -31.51 27.45
N LEU A 38 -18.48 -30.88 27.13
CA LEU A 38 -17.18 -31.15 27.74
C LEU A 38 -17.04 -30.39 29.07
N ALA A 39 -16.22 -30.91 30.00
CA ALA A 39 -16.01 -30.32 31.32
C ALA A 39 -15.24 -28.98 31.27
N GLY A 40 -14.57 -28.69 30.16
CA GLY A 40 -13.89 -27.42 29.95
C GLY A 40 -13.00 -27.38 28.71
N VAL A 41 -12.19 -26.33 28.63
CA VAL A 41 -11.29 -26.06 27.51
C VAL A 41 -10.17 -27.10 27.37
N GLU A 42 -9.78 -27.75 28.47
CA GLU A 42 -8.76 -28.81 28.47
C GLU A 42 -9.23 -30.05 27.69
N GLU A 43 -10.42 -30.57 28.00
CA GLU A 43 -11.04 -31.66 27.23
C GLU A 43 -11.31 -31.27 25.77
N TYR A 44 -11.60 -30.00 25.50
CA TYR A 44 -11.71 -29.51 24.13
C TYR A 44 -10.37 -29.57 23.40
N TYR A 45 -9.26 -29.19 24.03
CA TYR A 45 -7.92 -29.32 23.46
C TYR A 45 -7.56 -30.79 23.18
N GLU A 46 -7.84 -31.69 24.12
CA GLU A 46 -7.64 -33.13 23.92
C GLU A 46 -8.44 -33.65 22.73
N LYS A 47 -9.71 -33.26 22.61
CA LYS A 47 -10.56 -33.64 21.47
C LYS A 47 -10.01 -33.15 20.13
N VAL A 48 -9.58 -31.89 20.06
CA VAL A 48 -8.99 -31.28 18.84
C VAL A 48 -7.66 -31.96 18.47
N THR A 49 -6.85 -32.35 19.45
CA THR A 49 -5.54 -33.00 19.22
C THR A 49 -5.64 -34.50 18.96
N ALA A 50 -6.67 -35.17 19.48
CA ALA A 50 -6.94 -36.59 19.27
C ALA A 50 -7.36 -36.96 17.83
N GLY A 51 -7.49 -35.96 16.96
CA GLY A 51 -7.64 -36.20 15.52
C GLY A 51 -9.04 -35.91 14.97
N ASP A 52 -9.91 -35.23 15.72
CA ASP A 52 -11.23 -34.81 15.23
C ASP A 52 -11.06 -33.68 14.19
N ASP A 53 -11.03 -34.05 12.90
CA ASP A 53 -10.87 -33.12 11.78
C ASP A 53 -11.96 -32.04 11.75
N GLY A 54 -13.18 -32.37 12.18
CA GLY A 54 -14.29 -31.42 12.22
C GLY A 54 -14.10 -30.31 13.25
N GLU A 55 -13.66 -30.64 14.46
CA GLU A 55 -13.35 -29.60 15.47
C GLU A 55 -12.07 -28.84 15.14
N ARG A 56 -11.08 -29.50 14.53
CA ARG A 56 -9.88 -28.82 14.02
C ARG A 56 -10.24 -27.76 12.98
N GLU A 57 -11.12 -28.06 12.05
CA GLU A 57 -11.61 -27.09 11.06
C GLU A 57 -12.39 -25.94 11.71
N ARG A 58 -13.24 -26.23 12.71
CA ARG A 58 -13.96 -25.19 13.46
C ARG A 58 -13.02 -24.23 14.18
N LEU A 59 -11.87 -24.70 14.65
CA LEU A 59 -10.86 -23.84 15.25
C LEU A 59 -10.33 -22.78 14.26
N PHE A 60 -10.36 -23.05 12.95
CA PHE A 60 -9.96 -22.08 11.94
C PHE A 60 -10.93 -20.89 11.81
N ASP A 61 -12.17 -21.02 12.27
CA ASP A 61 -13.10 -19.89 12.30
C ASP A 61 -12.68 -18.78 13.28
N VAL A 62 -11.75 -19.08 14.20
CA VAL A 62 -11.15 -18.08 15.08
C VAL A 62 -10.21 -17.14 14.34
N VAL A 63 -9.48 -17.66 13.33
CA VAL A 63 -8.49 -16.88 12.57
C VAL A 63 -9.09 -16.14 11.39
N GLY A 64 -10.33 -16.46 11.00
CA GLY A 64 -11.05 -15.69 9.99
C GLY A 64 -11.26 -14.25 10.46
N VAL A 65 -10.56 -13.29 9.86
CA VAL A 65 -10.74 -11.86 10.15
C VAL A 65 -11.84 -11.31 9.24
N PRO A 66 -13.05 -11.00 9.77
CA PRO A 66 -14.22 -10.68 8.95
C PRO A 66 -14.23 -9.23 8.49
N HIS A 67 -13.16 -8.47 8.72
CA HIS A 67 -13.09 -7.11 8.22
C HIS A 67 -12.84 -7.20 6.72
N THR A 68 -13.89 -7.04 5.93
CA THR A 68 -13.90 -6.86 4.48
C THR A 68 -15.13 -6.06 4.05
N TRP A 69 -15.04 -5.40 2.89
CA TRP A 69 -16.11 -4.59 2.30
C TRP A 69 -15.88 -4.40 0.82
N PHE A 70 -16.95 -4.14 0.08
CA PHE A 70 -16.90 -3.96 -1.37
C PHE A 70 -16.02 -2.77 -1.76
N PHE A 71 -15.21 -2.95 -2.81
CA PHE A 71 -14.34 -1.91 -3.39
C PHE A 71 -13.37 -1.24 -2.39
N ARG A 72 -12.92 -1.99 -1.37
CA ARG A 72 -11.98 -1.53 -0.34
C ARG A 72 -10.72 -0.81 -0.85
N ASP A 73 -10.28 -1.13 -2.06
CA ASP A 73 -9.10 -0.52 -2.67
C ASP A 73 -9.28 -0.42 -4.18
N MET A 74 -9.95 0.65 -4.59
CA MET A 74 -10.27 0.90 -5.99
C MET A 74 -9.02 0.94 -6.88
N ALA A 75 -7.92 1.52 -6.40
CA ALA A 75 -6.67 1.59 -7.16
C ALA A 75 -6.11 0.20 -7.48
N LEU A 76 -6.16 -0.72 -6.52
CA LEU A 76 -5.75 -2.11 -6.76
C LEU A 76 -6.71 -2.85 -7.69
N LEU A 77 -8.02 -2.58 -7.61
CA LEU A 77 -9.00 -3.15 -8.54
C LEU A 77 -8.81 -2.62 -9.97
N GLU A 78 -8.39 -1.37 -10.16
CA GLU A 78 -8.04 -0.85 -11.49
C GLU A 78 -6.75 -1.50 -12.03
N SER A 79 -5.73 -1.73 -11.19
CA SER A 79 -4.57 -2.56 -11.58
C SER A 79 -5.00 -3.99 -11.97
N ALA A 80 -6.00 -4.56 -11.28
CA ALA A 80 -6.56 -5.86 -11.65
C ALA A 80 -7.29 -5.79 -13.01
N ARG A 81 -8.05 -4.71 -13.27
CA ARG A 81 -8.70 -4.45 -14.56
C ARG A 81 -7.68 -4.45 -15.69
N GLU A 82 -6.55 -3.76 -15.52
CA GLU A 82 -5.46 -3.72 -16.50
C GLU A 82 -4.82 -5.10 -16.72
N ALA A 83 -4.50 -5.82 -15.65
CA ALA A 83 -3.93 -7.17 -15.72
C ALA A 83 -4.83 -8.14 -16.51
N LEU A 84 -6.13 -8.08 -16.24
CA LEU A 84 -7.14 -8.91 -16.89
C LEU A 84 -7.32 -8.53 -18.36
N ARG A 85 -7.32 -7.24 -18.72
CA ARG A 85 -7.37 -6.78 -20.11
C ARG A 85 -6.17 -7.27 -20.92
N ALA A 86 -4.97 -7.23 -20.34
CA ALA A 86 -3.76 -7.73 -21.00
C ALA A 86 -3.78 -9.25 -21.23
N SER A 87 -4.58 -9.97 -20.44
CA SER A 87 -4.78 -11.42 -20.56
C SER A 87 -5.99 -11.78 -21.44
N ALA A 88 -6.97 -10.88 -21.55
CA ALA A 88 -8.14 -11.04 -22.42
C ALA A 88 -7.72 -11.10 -23.89
N GLY A 89 -8.35 -11.98 -24.67
CA GLY A 89 -8.01 -12.21 -26.08
C GLY A 89 -7.23 -13.50 -26.37
N GLN A 90 -6.98 -14.34 -25.36
CA GLN A 90 -6.38 -15.67 -25.53
C GLN A 90 -7.38 -16.77 -25.94
N GLY A 91 -8.59 -16.40 -26.40
CA GLY A 91 -9.61 -17.36 -26.85
C GLY A 91 -10.15 -18.31 -25.77
N ARG A 92 -9.91 -18.01 -24.49
CA ARG A 92 -10.39 -18.78 -23.34
C ARG A 92 -10.89 -17.87 -22.22
N PRO A 93 -11.78 -18.35 -21.33
CA PRO A 93 -12.16 -17.61 -20.14
C PRO A 93 -10.95 -17.33 -19.24
N LEU A 94 -10.94 -16.13 -18.65
CA LEU A 94 -9.95 -15.71 -17.66
C LEU A 94 -10.12 -16.49 -16.35
N THR A 95 -9.02 -16.82 -15.70
CA THR A 95 -9.01 -17.57 -14.44
C THR A 95 -8.45 -16.70 -13.33
N ILE A 96 -9.27 -16.44 -12.31
CA ILE A 96 -8.89 -15.59 -11.18
C ILE A 96 -8.95 -16.39 -9.88
N TRP A 97 -7.94 -16.23 -9.03
CA TRP A 97 -7.95 -16.73 -7.66
C TRP A 97 -7.87 -15.60 -6.64
N VAL A 98 -8.78 -15.61 -5.67
CA VAL A 98 -8.82 -14.67 -4.54
C VAL A 98 -8.58 -15.46 -3.23
N PRO A 99 -7.32 -15.69 -2.84
CA PRO A 99 -7.00 -16.30 -1.55
C PRO A 99 -7.28 -15.37 -0.36
N GLY A 100 -7.80 -15.94 0.73
CA GLY A 100 -8.22 -15.22 1.94
C GLY A 100 -9.38 -14.26 1.66
N CYS A 101 -10.41 -14.75 0.98
CA CYS A 101 -11.54 -13.93 0.53
C CYS A 101 -12.50 -13.49 1.65
N ALA A 102 -12.31 -13.97 2.89
CA ALA A 102 -13.18 -13.73 4.03
C ALA A 102 -14.66 -13.97 3.68
N THR A 103 -15.51 -12.96 3.82
CA THR A 103 -16.94 -13.04 3.51
C THR A 103 -17.28 -12.73 2.05
N GLY A 104 -16.30 -12.68 1.15
CA GLY A 104 -16.48 -12.70 -0.31
C GLY A 104 -16.57 -11.35 -1.01
N GLU A 105 -16.52 -10.22 -0.29
CA GLU A 105 -16.67 -8.88 -0.89
C GLU A 105 -15.62 -8.56 -1.96
N ASP A 106 -14.35 -8.95 -1.77
CA ASP A 106 -13.29 -8.74 -2.78
C ASP A 106 -13.55 -9.57 -4.05
N ALA A 107 -14.00 -10.83 -3.89
CA ALA A 107 -14.32 -11.71 -5.00
C ALA A 107 -15.52 -11.21 -5.81
N TYR A 108 -16.56 -10.72 -5.12
CA TYR A 108 -17.71 -10.14 -5.80
C TYR A 108 -17.40 -8.77 -6.41
N SER A 109 -16.54 -7.95 -5.80
CA SER A 109 -16.08 -6.69 -6.41
C SER A 109 -15.35 -6.96 -7.73
N LEU A 110 -14.48 -7.98 -7.78
CA LEU A 110 -13.85 -8.43 -9.03
C LEU A 110 -14.87 -8.98 -10.04
N SER A 111 -15.87 -9.73 -9.59
CA SER A 111 -16.93 -10.24 -10.48
C SER A 111 -17.72 -9.10 -11.14
N MET A 112 -18.05 -8.05 -10.37
CA MET A 112 -18.70 -6.83 -10.88
C MET A 112 -17.82 -6.07 -11.87
N LEU A 113 -16.52 -5.97 -11.57
CA LEU A 113 -15.53 -5.36 -12.47
C LEU A 113 -15.44 -6.11 -13.81
N ILE A 114 -15.40 -7.44 -13.76
CA ILE A 114 -15.34 -8.30 -14.95
C ILE A 114 -16.62 -8.20 -15.78
N GLN A 115 -17.78 -8.09 -15.13
CA GLN A 115 -19.05 -7.83 -15.79
C GLN A 115 -18.97 -6.55 -16.64
N GLU A 116 -18.48 -5.45 -16.07
CA GLU A 116 -18.32 -4.19 -16.82
C GLU A 116 -17.31 -4.32 -17.97
N MET A 117 -16.27 -5.12 -17.81
CA MET A 117 -15.28 -5.38 -18.87
C MET A 117 -15.85 -6.18 -20.04
N GLY A 118 -17.01 -6.82 -19.89
CA GLY A 118 -17.60 -7.68 -20.91
C GLY A 118 -16.75 -8.91 -21.25
N CYS A 119 -15.96 -9.40 -20.28
CA CYS A 119 -15.04 -10.52 -20.47
C CYS A 119 -15.59 -11.81 -19.83
N GLU A 120 -15.34 -12.96 -20.46
CA GLU A 120 -15.60 -14.25 -19.82
C GLU A 120 -14.50 -14.55 -18.78
N ALA A 121 -14.92 -14.82 -17.54
CA ALA A 121 -14.00 -15.20 -16.48
C ALA A 121 -14.66 -16.11 -15.44
N ARG A 122 -13.82 -16.87 -14.73
CA ARG A 122 -14.22 -17.61 -13.53
C ARG A 122 -13.34 -17.21 -12.36
N ILE A 123 -13.98 -16.94 -11.22
CA ILE A 123 -13.31 -16.61 -9.97
C ILE A 123 -13.39 -17.82 -9.04
N THR A 124 -12.24 -18.27 -8.56
CA THR A 124 -12.15 -19.14 -7.39
C THR A 124 -11.77 -18.27 -6.22
N ALA A 125 -12.62 -18.17 -5.22
CA ALA A 125 -12.35 -17.48 -3.98
C ALA A 125 -12.13 -18.52 -2.88
N SER A 126 -11.10 -18.36 -2.07
CA SER A 126 -10.80 -19.34 -1.03
C SER A 126 -10.50 -18.69 0.31
N ASP A 127 -10.83 -19.38 1.38
CA ASP A 127 -10.54 -18.97 2.75
C ASP A 127 -10.34 -20.20 3.63
N ILE A 128 -9.70 -20.04 4.79
CA ILE A 128 -9.53 -21.12 5.75
C ILE A 128 -10.79 -21.29 6.63
N SER A 129 -11.54 -20.21 6.86
CA SER A 129 -12.75 -20.20 7.68
C SER A 129 -13.96 -20.69 6.87
N GLY A 130 -14.48 -21.87 7.22
CA GLY A 130 -15.71 -22.41 6.66
C GLY A 130 -16.90 -21.47 6.87
N ARG A 131 -17.01 -20.88 8.08
CA ARG A 131 -18.07 -19.92 8.43
C ARG A 131 -18.06 -18.67 7.55
N SER A 132 -16.87 -18.16 7.20
CA SER A 132 -16.75 -16.99 6.33
C SER A 132 -17.18 -17.32 4.91
N LEU A 133 -16.83 -18.52 4.41
CA LEU A 133 -17.27 -19.01 3.11
C LEU A 133 -18.78 -19.26 3.03
N GLU A 134 -19.42 -19.73 4.10
CA GLU A 134 -20.88 -19.84 4.16
C GLU A 134 -21.57 -18.48 3.97
N ARG A 135 -21.08 -17.45 4.65
CA ARG A 135 -21.56 -16.07 4.48
C ARG A 135 -21.33 -15.56 3.07
N ALA A 136 -20.15 -15.84 2.51
CA ALA A 136 -19.81 -15.46 1.15
C ALA A 136 -20.75 -16.11 0.11
N ARG A 137 -21.04 -17.41 0.28
CA ARG A 137 -22.00 -18.15 -0.56
C ARG A 137 -23.42 -17.60 -0.42
N ALA A 138 -23.84 -17.20 0.77
CA ALA A 138 -25.16 -16.58 0.98
C ALA A 138 -25.27 -15.24 0.22
N GLY A 139 -24.18 -14.49 0.10
CA GLY A 139 -24.13 -13.24 -0.66
C GLY A 139 -25.04 -12.16 -0.08
N LEU A 140 -25.23 -12.17 1.26
CA LEU A 140 -26.04 -11.23 2.01
C LEU A 140 -25.14 -10.33 2.87
N TYR A 141 -25.29 -9.02 2.72
CA TYR A 141 -24.39 -8.03 3.31
C TYR A 141 -25.17 -6.92 4.02
N GLY A 142 -24.57 -6.35 5.06
CA GLY A 142 -25.13 -5.21 5.79
C GLY A 142 -24.53 -3.87 5.36
N PRO A 143 -24.94 -2.76 6.00
CA PRO A 143 -24.50 -1.41 5.63
C PRO A 143 -22.98 -1.23 5.66
N HIS A 144 -22.28 -1.88 6.60
CA HIS A 144 -20.84 -1.77 6.72
C HIS A 144 -20.09 -2.30 5.49
N SER A 145 -20.55 -3.40 4.88
CA SER A 145 -19.91 -3.99 3.70
C SER A 145 -20.05 -3.13 2.46
N VAL A 146 -21.06 -2.26 2.37
CA VAL A 146 -21.36 -1.45 1.16
C VAL A 146 -20.97 0.03 1.30
N ARG A 147 -20.35 0.43 2.41
CA ARG A 147 -20.05 1.85 2.73
C ARG A 147 -19.20 2.60 1.70
N GLU A 148 -18.38 1.88 0.93
CA GLU A 148 -17.48 2.40 -0.10
C GLU A 148 -17.86 1.88 -1.50
N LEU A 149 -19.05 1.28 -1.64
CA LEU A 149 -19.55 0.79 -2.93
C LEU A 149 -19.76 1.97 -3.89
N PRO A 150 -19.06 2.02 -5.04
CA PRO A 150 -19.28 3.08 -6.01
C PRO A 150 -20.67 2.96 -6.63
N ALA A 151 -21.31 4.11 -6.89
CA ALA A 151 -22.70 4.16 -7.36
C ALA A 151 -22.94 3.34 -8.65
N ALA A 152 -21.94 3.29 -9.54
CA ALA A 152 -21.98 2.52 -10.79
C ALA A 152 -22.26 1.02 -10.56
N TYR A 153 -21.81 0.46 -9.44
CA TYR A 153 -21.95 -0.97 -9.13
C TYR A 153 -23.16 -1.29 -8.24
N SER A 154 -23.91 -0.26 -7.79
CA SER A 154 -25.06 -0.45 -6.90
C SER A 154 -26.15 -1.34 -7.52
N GLY A 155 -26.29 -1.34 -8.85
CA GLY A 155 -27.25 -2.19 -9.57
C GLY A 155 -26.99 -3.69 -9.43
N TYR A 156 -25.78 -4.10 -9.04
CA TYR A 156 -25.41 -5.50 -8.82
C TYR A 156 -25.79 -6.03 -7.43
N LEU A 157 -26.31 -5.16 -6.56
CA LEU A 157 -26.82 -5.52 -5.24
C LEU A 157 -28.31 -5.17 -5.12
N ARG A 158 -29.15 -6.18 -4.85
CA ARG A 158 -30.57 -5.98 -4.53
C ARG A 158 -30.71 -5.63 -3.06
N ARG A 159 -31.21 -4.44 -2.75
CA ARG A 159 -31.46 -4.01 -1.36
C ARG A 159 -32.87 -4.42 -0.91
N SER A 160 -32.96 -4.98 0.31
CA SER A 160 -34.20 -5.26 1.03
C SER A 160 -34.01 -4.87 2.49
N GLY A 161 -34.56 -3.73 2.91
CA GLY A 161 -34.26 -3.13 4.21
C GLY A 161 -32.77 -2.77 4.33
N ASP A 162 -32.12 -3.29 5.38
CA ASP A 162 -30.67 -3.11 5.62
C ASP A 162 -29.83 -4.32 5.18
N ILE A 163 -30.38 -5.14 4.28
CA ILE A 163 -29.68 -6.27 3.68
C ILE A 163 -29.52 -6.04 2.18
N TRP A 164 -28.29 -6.21 1.69
CA TRP A 164 -27.93 -6.21 0.29
C TRP A 164 -27.63 -7.63 -0.16
N ARG A 165 -28.30 -8.09 -1.21
CA ARG A 165 -28.06 -9.39 -1.83
C ARG A 165 -27.34 -9.22 -3.16
N VAL A 166 -26.23 -9.92 -3.34
CA VAL A 166 -25.53 -9.96 -4.64
C VAL A 166 -26.43 -10.63 -5.68
N THR A 167 -26.53 -10.02 -6.87
CA THR A 167 -27.30 -10.57 -7.99
C THR A 167 -26.74 -11.91 -8.48
N GLU A 168 -27.61 -12.77 -9.03
CA GLU A 168 -27.22 -14.12 -9.45
C GLU A 168 -26.19 -14.10 -10.59
N GLU A 169 -26.25 -13.11 -11.47
CA GLU A 169 -25.25 -12.90 -12.53
C GLU A 169 -23.83 -12.73 -11.97
N ILE A 170 -23.68 -11.94 -10.91
CA ILE A 170 -22.39 -11.73 -10.26
C ILE A 170 -21.99 -12.95 -9.42
N ARG A 171 -22.96 -13.60 -8.76
CA ARG A 171 -22.72 -14.82 -7.95
C ARG A 171 -22.27 -16.00 -8.79
N GLY A 172 -22.88 -16.20 -9.95
CA GLY A 172 -22.61 -17.34 -10.83
C GLY A 172 -21.17 -17.42 -11.36
N ARG A 173 -20.40 -16.32 -11.30
CA ARG A 173 -18.97 -16.29 -11.67
C ARG A 173 -18.01 -16.74 -10.56
N VAL A 174 -18.49 -16.80 -9.31
CA VAL A 174 -17.63 -17.01 -8.13
C VAL A 174 -17.88 -18.39 -7.54
N SER A 175 -16.81 -19.17 -7.40
CA SER A 175 -16.81 -20.44 -6.68
C SER A 175 -16.00 -20.32 -5.40
N PHE A 176 -16.55 -20.82 -4.29
CA PHE A 176 -15.94 -20.71 -2.96
C PHE A 176 -15.37 -22.05 -2.50
N ARG A 177 -14.08 -22.09 -2.16
CA ARG A 177 -13.36 -23.28 -1.67
C ARG A 177 -12.71 -23.03 -0.33
N GLN A 178 -12.77 -24.01 0.57
CA GLN A 178 -11.97 -23.98 1.77
C GLN A 178 -10.52 -24.37 1.42
N HIS A 179 -9.56 -23.55 1.83
CA HIS A 179 -8.14 -23.77 1.52
C HIS A 179 -7.24 -23.00 2.48
N ASN A 180 -6.24 -23.69 3.02
CA ASN A 180 -5.19 -23.10 3.83
C ASN A 180 -4.00 -22.74 2.94
N LEU A 181 -3.49 -21.50 3.04
CA LEU A 181 -2.36 -21.04 2.20
C LEU A 181 -1.02 -21.71 2.51
N MET A 182 -0.93 -22.40 3.65
CA MET A 182 0.22 -23.26 3.91
C MET A 182 0.25 -24.53 3.05
N ASP A 183 -0.92 -24.96 2.56
CA ASP A 183 -1.04 -26.14 1.69
C ASP A 183 -0.54 -25.83 0.27
N PRO A 184 -0.33 -26.87 -0.57
CA PRO A 184 -0.04 -26.66 -1.99
C PRO A 184 -1.10 -25.77 -2.66
N PRO A 185 -0.70 -24.77 -3.46
CA PRO A 185 -1.63 -23.79 -4.01
C PRO A 185 -2.64 -24.47 -4.94
N LEU A 186 -3.88 -23.96 -4.93
CA LEU A 186 -4.92 -24.42 -5.84
C LEU A 186 -4.43 -24.34 -7.29
N GLN A 187 -4.46 -25.48 -7.98
CA GLN A 187 -4.01 -25.57 -9.37
C GLN A 187 -5.18 -25.31 -10.32
N HIS A 188 -4.88 -24.62 -11.41
CA HIS A 188 -5.74 -24.52 -12.59
C HIS A 188 -4.95 -25.06 -13.79
N PRO A 189 -5.54 -25.80 -14.75
CA PRO A 189 -4.78 -26.48 -15.82
C PRO A 189 -3.80 -25.58 -16.61
N ASN A 190 -4.15 -24.31 -16.78
CA ASN A 190 -3.30 -23.32 -17.45
C ASN A 190 -2.65 -22.33 -16.46
N GLY A 191 -2.83 -22.50 -15.17
CA GLY A 191 -2.53 -21.52 -14.14
C GLY A 191 -3.57 -20.40 -14.04
N TRP A 192 -3.31 -19.45 -13.15
CA TRP A 192 -4.16 -18.29 -12.88
C TRP A 192 -3.72 -17.05 -13.67
N ASP A 193 -4.63 -16.42 -14.41
CA ASP A 193 -4.39 -15.14 -15.08
C ASP A 193 -4.22 -14.00 -14.08
N LEU A 194 -4.99 -14.06 -12.98
CA LEU A 194 -4.89 -13.12 -11.87
C LEU A 194 -4.96 -13.85 -10.54
N ILE A 195 -4.07 -13.51 -9.62
CA ILE A 195 -4.22 -13.82 -8.19
C ILE A 195 -4.34 -12.49 -7.43
N LEU A 196 -5.39 -12.32 -6.61
CA LEU A 196 -5.57 -11.15 -5.75
C LEU A 196 -5.48 -11.59 -4.28
N CYS A 197 -4.35 -11.31 -3.62
CA CYS A 197 -4.11 -11.68 -2.22
C CYS A 197 -3.94 -10.43 -1.36
N ARG A 198 -4.89 -10.15 -0.46
CA ARG A 198 -4.88 -8.89 0.30
C ARG A 198 -5.38 -9.07 1.73
N ASN A 199 -4.70 -8.42 2.64
CA ASN A 199 -4.97 -8.43 4.07
C ASN A 199 -4.99 -9.84 4.64
N VAL A 200 -4.02 -10.67 4.23
CA VAL A 200 -3.94 -12.09 4.62
C VAL A 200 -2.54 -12.41 5.16
N LEU A 201 -1.50 -12.20 4.36
CA LEU A 201 -0.11 -12.51 4.69
C LEU A 201 0.40 -11.70 5.89
N ILE A 202 -0.19 -10.53 6.16
CA ILE A 202 0.12 -9.70 7.33
C ILE A 202 -0.09 -10.42 8.68
N TYR A 203 -0.91 -11.46 8.71
CA TYR A 203 -1.17 -12.27 9.91
C TYR A 203 -0.19 -13.42 10.10
N PHE A 204 0.61 -13.75 9.09
CA PHE A 204 1.56 -14.84 9.15
C PHE A 204 2.87 -14.41 9.81
N SER A 205 3.67 -15.38 10.26
CA SER A 205 5.09 -15.12 10.49
C SER A 205 5.73 -14.66 9.18
N THR A 206 6.84 -13.93 9.29
CA THR A 206 7.48 -13.33 8.12
C THR A 206 7.93 -14.39 7.11
N GLU A 207 8.45 -15.52 7.60
CA GLU A 207 8.93 -16.66 6.82
C GLU A 207 7.77 -17.40 6.15
N VAL A 208 6.67 -17.66 6.89
CA VAL A 208 5.50 -18.35 6.34
C VAL A 208 4.81 -17.48 5.30
N GLY A 209 4.67 -16.17 5.55
CA GLY A 209 4.12 -15.21 4.60
C GLY A 209 4.92 -15.16 3.29
N ALA A 210 6.24 -15.12 3.38
CA ALA A 210 7.13 -15.16 2.21
C ALA A 210 6.98 -16.46 1.41
N ALA A 211 6.96 -17.61 2.09
CA ALA A 211 6.74 -18.91 1.45
C ALA A 211 5.37 -19.01 0.77
N CYS A 212 4.31 -18.48 1.40
CA CYS A 212 2.98 -18.42 0.79
C CYS A 212 2.97 -17.54 -0.46
N ALA A 213 3.59 -16.36 -0.41
CA ALA A 213 3.70 -15.46 -1.56
C ALA A 213 4.43 -16.12 -2.74
N GLU A 214 5.51 -16.84 -2.47
CA GLU A 214 6.25 -17.61 -3.48
C GLU A 214 5.40 -18.73 -4.10
N ARG A 215 4.63 -19.47 -3.29
CA ARG A 215 3.71 -20.51 -3.79
C ARG A 215 2.61 -19.92 -4.68
N LEU A 216 2.02 -18.78 -4.29
CA LEU A 216 1.05 -18.07 -5.12
C LEU A 216 1.66 -17.70 -6.49
N GLY A 217 2.87 -17.16 -6.50
CA GLY A 217 3.59 -16.85 -7.74
C GLY A 217 3.84 -18.06 -8.64
N SER A 218 4.01 -19.24 -8.05
CA SER A 218 4.23 -20.49 -8.77
C SER A 218 2.97 -21.06 -9.43
N ALA A 219 1.78 -20.69 -8.93
CA ALA A 219 0.49 -21.09 -9.50
C ALA A 219 0.01 -20.19 -10.65
N LEU A 220 0.72 -19.09 -10.92
CA LEU A 220 0.38 -18.16 -12.00
C LEU A 220 0.52 -18.83 -13.38
N HIS A 221 -0.42 -18.48 -14.27
CA HIS A 221 -0.23 -18.64 -15.71
C HIS A 221 1.09 -17.94 -16.10
N PRO A 222 1.83 -18.38 -17.14
CA PRO A 222 3.11 -17.76 -17.53
C PRO A 222 3.03 -16.25 -17.81
N ARG A 223 1.87 -15.75 -18.25
CA ARG A 223 1.57 -14.32 -18.46
C ARG A 223 0.69 -13.72 -17.35
N GLY A 224 0.38 -14.49 -16.32
CA GLY A 224 -0.47 -14.11 -15.21
C GLY A 224 0.21 -13.11 -14.28
N THR A 225 -0.62 -12.43 -13.48
CA THR A 225 -0.18 -11.42 -12.53
C THR A 225 -0.71 -11.75 -11.13
N VAL A 226 0.08 -11.52 -10.09
CA VAL A 226 -0.38 -11.49 -8.70
C VAL A 226 -0.35 -10.07 -8.17
N LEU A 227 -1.44 -9.67 -7.52
CA LEU A 227 -1.62 -8.40 -6.85
C LEU A 227 -1.67 -8.65 -5.35
N PHE A 228 -0.71 -8.05 -4.64
CA PHE A 228 -0.67 -8.08 -3.20
C PHE A 228 -1.27 -6.79 -2.60
N GLY A 229 -1.90 -6.91 -1.44
CA GLY A 229 -2.29 -5.76 -0.64
C GLY A 229 -1.09 -4.94 -0.16
N PRO A 230 -1.32 -3.69 0.29
CA PRO A 230 -0.29 -2.91 0.94
C PRO A 230 0.26 -3.62 2.20
N GLY A 231 1.58 -3.82 2.24
CA GLY A 231 2.26 -4.42 3.40
C GLY A 231 2.21 -5.94 3.50
N GLU A 232 1.67 -6.65 2.51
CA GLU A 232 1.65 -8.12 2.51
C GLU A 232 3.05 -8.74 2.38
N LEU A 233 3.94 -8.07 1.65
CA LEU A 233 5.30 -8.55 1.37
C LEU A 233 6.31 -7.96 2.35
N ILE A 234 6.21 -8.37 3.61
CA ILE A 234 7.07 -7.87 4.70
C ILE A 234 8.55 -8.19 4.46
N GLN A 235 8.85 -9.35 3.88
CA GLN A 235 10.23 -9.82 3.61
C GLN A 235 10.75 -9.45 2.22
N GLY A 236 10.05 -8.55 1.52
CA GLY A 236 10.37 -8.16 0.15
C GLY A 236 9.78 -9.09 -0.90
N VAL A 237 10.25 -8.92 -2.14
CA VAL A 237 9.69 -9.58 -3.32
C VAL A 237 10.17 -11.04 -3.40
N PRO A 238 9.26 -12.03 -3.54
CA PRO A 238 9.65 -13.43 -3.72
C PRO A 238 10.58 -13.64 -4.93
N PRO A 239 11.55 -14.57 -4.85
CA PRO A 239 12.58 -14.73 -5.87
C PRO A 239 12.04 -15.15 -7.24
N ASN A 240 10.95 -15.92 -7.26
CA ASN A 240 10.25 -16.37 -8.46
C ASN A 240 9.35 -15.29 -9.08
N LEU A 241 9.27 -14.10 -8.47
CA LEU A 241 8.48 -12.97 -8.94
C LEU A 241 9.40 -11.82 -9.38
N VAL A 242 8.86 -11.01 -10.29
CA VAL A 242 9.42 -9.71 -10.69
C VAL A 242 8.34 -8.64 -10.52
N PRO A 243 8.68 -7.48 -9.92
CA PRO A 243 7.75 -6.38 -9.83
C PRO A 243 7.47 -5.84 -11.23
N VAL A 244 6.22 -5.52 -11.49
CA VAL A 244 5.77 -4.79 -12.68
C VAL A 244 4.80 -3.72 -12.23
N MET A 245 4.69 -2.65 -12.99
CA MET A 245 3.74 -1.58 -12.67
C MET A 245 2.51 -1.73 -13.55
N LEU A 246 1.35 -1.77 -12.89
CA LEU A 246 0.03 -1.78 -13.52
C LEU A 246 -0.79 -0.64 -12.93
N ASP A 247 -1.25 0.24 -13.80
CA ASP A 247 -1.84 1.53 -13.51
C ASP A 247 -0.94 2.34 -12.57
N ARG A 248 -1.21 2.30 -11.26
CA ARG A 248 -0.46 3.03 -10.23
C ARG A 248 0.01 2.15 -9.08
N ARG A 249 0.05 0.82 -9.27
CA ARG A 249 0.51 -0.12 -8.25
C ARG A 249 1.52 -1.12 -8.74
N VAL A 250 2.40 -1.48 -7.81
CA VAL A 250 3.32 -2.60 -7.99
C VAL A 250 2.49 -3.88 -7.95
N ALA A 251 2.48 -4.55 -9.09
CA ALA A 251 2.00 -5.91 -9.26
C ALA A 251 3.21 -6.83 -9.47
N PHE A 252 2.99 -8.13 -9.55
CA PHE A 252 4.07 -9.08 -9.72
C PHE A 252 3.74 -10.10 -10.79
N ARG A 253 4.74 -10.44 -11.60
CA ARG A 253 4.65 -11.52 -12.59
C ARG A 253 5.69 -12.58 -12.30
N ARG A 254 5.45 -13.78 -12.79
CA ARG A 254 6.43 -14.87 -12.70
C ARG A 254 7.72 -14.46 -13.43
N ARG A 255 8.85 -14.70 -12.81
CA ARG A 255 10.17 -14.55 -13.44
C ARG A 255 10.30 -15.58 -14.55
N SER A 256 10.43 -15.13 -15.79
CA SER A 256 10.64 -15.99 -16.95
C SER A 256 11.97 -16.74 -16.81
N ALA A 257 11.97 -18.05 -17.07
CA ALA A 257 13.17 -18.90 -16.99
C ALA A 257 14.27 -18.56 -18.02
N GLY A 258 14.05 -17.59 -18.91
CA GLY A 258 14.98 -17.17 -19.97
C GLY A 258 15.84 -15.93 -19.68
N LEU A 259 15.82 -15.39 -18.46
CA LEU A 259 16.67 -14.26 -18.05
C LEU A 259 17.60 -14.65 -16.88
N GLN A 260 18.17 -15.86 -16.94
CA GLN A 260 19.38 -16.16 -16.18
C GLN A 260 20.58 -15.73 -17.03
N GLY A 261 21.07 -14.51 -16.80
CA GLY A 261 22.20 -13.96 -17.56
C GLY A 261 22.36 -12.46 -17.35
N GLY A 262 22.76 -12.06 -16.15
CA GLY A 262 23.14 -10.70 -15.80
C GLY A 262 23.72 -10.72 -14.40
N GLU A 263 25.03 -10.62 -14.32
CA GLU A 263 25.87 -10.83 -13.14
C GLU A 263 25.25 -10.27 -11.86
N GLY A 264 24.93 -11.17 -10.92
CA GLY A 264 24.75 -10.78 -9.53
C GLY A 264 26.04 -10.11 -9.08
N VAL A 265 25.95 -8.84 -8.69
CA VAL A 265 27.00 -8.12 -7.97
C VAL A 265 27.34 -8.96 -6.74
N ARG A 266 28.41 -9.74 -6.86
CA ARG A 266 29.00 -10.48 -5.76
C ARG A 266 29.66 -9.44 -4.86
N PRO A 267 29.31 -9.31 -3.58
CA PRO A 267 30.02 -8.38 -2.72
C PRO A 267 31.48 -8.84 -2.62
N PRO A 268 32.47 -7.95 -2.75
CA PRO A 268 33.87 -8.34 -2.66
C PRO A 268 34.18 -8.82 -1.24
N ARG A 269 34.83 -9.98 -1.15
CA ARG A 269 35.46 -10.49 0.08
C ARG A 269 36.82 -9.82 0.28
N GLY A 270 37.14 -9.51 1.54
CA GLY A 270 38.45 -9.09 2.05
C GLY A 270 38.48 -7.59 2.33
N ILE A 271 38.96 -7.11 3.48
CA ILE A 271 40.25 -7.43 4.09
C ILE A 271 40.15 -7.42 5.63
N THR A 272 40.78 -8.43 6.24
CA THR A 272 41.10 -8.52 7.66
C THR A 272 42.09 -7.43 8.07
N SER A 273 41.81 -6.71 9.16
CA SER A 273 42.87 -6.23 10.05
C SER A 273 42.39 -6.11 11.49
N SER A 274 42.98 -6.96 12.31
CA SER A 274 43.06 -6.96 13.77
C SER A 274 43.35 -5.58 14.38
N SER A 275 42.71 -5.26 15.52
CA SER A 275 43.40 -5.06 16.81
C SER A 275 42.86 -3.88 17.64
N ALA A 276 42.61 -4.20 18.91
CA ALA A 276 42.83 -3.41 20.13
C ALA A 276 41.77 -2.40 20.64
N ALA A 277 41.22 -2.81 21.79
CA ALA A 277 41.28 -2.12 23.08
C ALA A 277 40.05 -1.32 23.56
N ALA A 278 39.51 -1.88 24.64
CA ALA A 278 38.56 -1.35 25.61
C ALA A 278 38.88 0.07 26.14
N VAL A 279 37.85 0.85 26.45
CA VAL A 279 37.66 1.56 27.74
C VAL A 279 36.16 1.70 28.04
N ALA A 280 35.80 1.48 29.30
CA ALA A 280 34.45 1.49 29.87
C ALA A 280 33.88 2.90 30.16
N ALA A 281 32.54 2.99 30.18
CA ALA A 281 31.60 3.71 31.06
C ALA A 281 32.12 4.86 31.99
N PRO A 282 31.31 5.89 32.36
CA PRO A 282 29.94 5.68 32.87
C PRO A 282 28.88 6.76 32.62
N ALA A 283 27.67 6.39 33.09
CA ALA A 283 26.42 7.11 33.13
C ALA A 283 26.43 8.38 34.00
N ALA A 284 25.55 9.33 33.67
CA ALA A 284 24.96 10.28 34.62
C ALA A 284 23.54 10.66 34.17
N ALA A 285 22.60 10.52 35.11
CA ALA A 285 21.24 11.04 35.05
C ALA A 285 21.22 12.54 35.38
N GLU A 286 20.19 13.27 34.93
CA GLU A 286 19.20 13.98 35.79
C GLU A 286 18.43 15.09 35.01
N GLN A 287 17.11 14.89 34.96
CA GLN A 287 15.95 15.81 35.04
C GLN A 287 15.91 17.28 34.52
N GLN A 288 14.79 17.48 33.80
CA GLN A 288 13.79 18.57 33.86
C GLN A 288 14.10 19.97 33.30
N ARG A 289 13.34 20.34 32.26
CA ARG A 289 12.48 21.56 32.24
C ARG A 289 11.36 21.45 31.21
N ARG A 290 10.18 21.95 31.61
CA ARG A 290 8.93 22.05 30.83
C ARG A 290 8.94 23.23 29.85
N ALA A 291 8.04 23.11 28.88
CA ALA A 291 7.28 24.15 28.15
C ALA A 291 7.79 24.56 26.76
N GLY A 292 6.87 24.54 25.79
CA GLY A 292 7.01 25.20 24.49
C GLY A 292 6.45 24.38 23.33
N ALA A 293 5.15 24.49 23.06
CA ALA A 293 4.58 24.10 21.76
C ALA A 293 5.17 25.01 20.68
N GLY A 294 5.71 24.45 19.60
CA GLY A 294 6.28 25.21 18.49
C GLY A 294 6.08 24.46 17.18
N ALA A 295 5.29 25.05 16.29
CA ALA A 295 5.23 24.71 14.88
C ALA A 295 6.62 24.86 14.24
N LEU A 296 6.96 24.00 13.27
CA LEU A 296 8.18 24.14 12.48
C LEU A 296 8.07 25.36 11.53
N PRO A 297 9.15 26.13 11.34
CA PRO A 297 9.20 27.22 10.38
C PRO A 297 9.47 26.69 8.96
N PRO A 298 9.12 27.45 7.90
CA PRO A 298 9.60 27.16 6.55
C PRO A 298 11.13 27.36 6.47
N LEU A 299 11.79 26.61 5.58
CA LEU A 299 13.23 26.66 5.35
C LEU A 299 13.70 28.08 4.92
N PRO A 300 14.92 28.50 5.29
CA PRO A 300 15.36 29.89 5.13
C PRO A 300 15.65 30.23 3.66
N MET A 301 15.04 31.32 3.18
CA MET A 301 15.37 31.96 1.90
C MET A 301 16.47 33.02 2.11
N ALA A 302 17.49 33.00 1.25
CA ALA A 302 18.55 34.00 1.21
C ALA A 302 17.96 35.41 1.00
N GLY A 303 18.44 36.36 1.80
CA GLY A 303 17.81 37.67 1.97
C GLY A 303 18.15 38.72 0.91
N SER A 304 17.29 39.75 0.83
CA SER A 304 17.71 41.12 0.56
C SER A 304 16.74 42.13 1.22
N LEU A 305 17.33 42.92 2.11
CA LEU A 305 17.09 44.31 2.54
C LEU A 305 15.66 44.93 2.50
N GLN A 306 15.12 45.09 3.73
CA GLN A 306 14.52 46.28 4.34
C GLN A 306 13.63 47.24 3.51
N THR A 307 12.41 47.50 3.98
CA THR A 307 12.07 48.75 4.72
C THR A 307 10.70 48.67 5.42
N SER A 308 10.65 49.38 6.54
CA SER A 308 9.61 49.46 7.57
C SER A 308 8.33 50.19 7.11
N CYS A 309 7.16 49.81 7.64
CA CYS A 309 6.27 50.75 8.34
C CYS A 309 5.14 50.04 9.11
N LYS A 310 4.74 50.72 10.20
CA LYS A 310 4.00 50.24 11.38
C LYS A 310 2.48 50.16 11.20
N GLY A 311 1.87 49.25 11.97
CA GLY A 311 0.71 49.55 12.83
C GLY A 311 -0.69 49.35 12.25
N ALA A 312 -1.46 48.44 12.85
CA ALA A 312 -2.71 48.74 13.57
C ALA A 312 -3.58 47.48 13.77
N VAL A 313 -4.21 47.45 14.93
CA VAL A 313 -5.02 46.40 15.54
C VAL A 313 -6.50 46.58 15.16
N ALA A 314 -7.24 45.50 14.87
CA ALA A 314 -8.64 45.33 15.27
C ALA A 314 -9.16 43.90 15.02
N ARG A 315 -10.00 43.43 15.95
CA ARG A 315 -10.60 42.09 16.08
C ARG A 315 -12.06 42.10 15.50
N PRO A 316 -12.87 41.02 15.57
CA PRO A 316 -13.60 40.47 14.43
C PRO A 316 -15.13 40.66 14.51
N LEU A 317 -15.86 40.38 13.42
CA LEU A 317 -17.32 40.24 13.47
C LEU A 317 -17.86 39.00 12.72
N ALA A 318 -18.62 38.26 13.52
CA ALA A 318 -19.65 37.25 13.36
C ALA A 318 -20.23 36.82 12.00
N LYS A 319 -20.57 35.52 12.03
CA LYS A 319 -21.54 34.71 11.28
C LYS A 319 -22.81 35.44 10.79
N ALA A 320 -23.29 35.04 9.62
CA ALA A 320 -24.71 34.94 9.32
C ALA A 320 -24.96 33.77 8.35
N SER A 321 -26.11 33.15 8.51
CA SER A 321 -26.54 31.88 7.93
C SER A 321 -27.83 32.05 7.12
N ALA A 322 -28.05 31.09 6.23
CA ALA A 322 -29.34 30.61 5.70
C ALA A 322 -30.09 31.46 4.66
N GLY A 323 -30.65 30.76 3.66
CA GLY A 323 -31.68 31.30 2.77
C GLY A 323 -31.67 30.68 1.37
N ALA A 324 -32.22 29.47 1.23
CA ALA A 324 -32.58 28.88 -0.04
C ALA A 324 -33.76 29.64 -0.69
N LEU A 325 -33.82 29.69 -2.03
CA LEU A 325 -35.03 29.33 -2.78
C LEU A 325 -34.73 29.13 -4.28
N ALA A 326 -35.51 28.23 -4.87
CA ALA A 326 -35.33 27.64 -6.17
C ALA A 326 -36.02 28.40 -7.33
N THR A 327 -35.68 27.94 -8.54
CA THR A 327 -36.50 27.87 -9.77
C THR A 327 -36.73 29.13 -10.60
N ARG A 328 -36.19 29.15 -11.83
CA ARG A 328 -36.97 28.82 -13.06
C ARG A 328 -36.06 28.72 -14.28
N MET A 329 -36.32 27.69 -15.09
CA MET A 329 -35.80 27.52 -16.44
C MET A 329 -36.57 28.41 -17.43
N THR A 330 -35.88 28.97 -18.42
CA THR A 330 -36.37 29.04 -19.81
C THR A 330 -35.21 29.04 -20.80
N SER A 331 -35.45 28.29 -21.88
CA SER A 331 -34.67 28.02 -23.09
C SER A 331 -34.30 29.24 -23.94
N GLY A 332 -33.24 29.10 -24.74
CA GLY A 332 -33.01 29.95 -25.93
C GLY A 332 -31.63 29.75 -26.55
N ALA A 333 -31.58 29.01 -27.65
CA ALA A 333 -30.38 28.79 -28.48
C ALA A 333 -29.97 30.05 -29.27
N ALA A 334 -28.65 30.23 -29.49
CA ALA A 334 -28.02 30.60 -30.79
C ALA A 334 -26.61 31.19 -30.60
N SER A 335 -25.64 30.62 -31.30
CA SER A 335 -24.35 31.21 -31.71
C SER A 335 -24.43 31.55 -33.21
N PRO A 336 -23.43 32.19 -33.86
CA PRO A 336 -22.54 33.32 -33.52
C PRO A 336 -22.68 34.45 -34.60
N PRO A 337 -21.76 35.42 -34.81
CA PRO A 337 -20.45 35.17 -35.46
C PRO A 337 -19.27 36.06 -34.99
N ALA A 338 -18.10 35.73 -35.54
CA ALA A 338 -16.78 36.30 -35.34
C ALA A 338 -16.59 37.77 -35.79
N ARG A 339 -15.59 38.44 -35.22
CA ARG A 339 -14.80 39.49 -35.90
C ARG A 339 -13.41 39.66 -35.29
N ALA A 340 -12.47 40.01 -36.17
CA ALA A 340 -11.04 39.90 -36.03
C ALA A 340 -10.33 41.17 -35.49
N SER A 341 -9.13 40.93 -34.94
CA SER A 341 -7.88 41.72 -35.03
C SER A 341 -7.87 43.23 -34.76
N VAL A 342 -7.11 43.63 -33.72
CA VAL A 342 -6.23 44.81 -33.77
C VAL A 342 -4.89 44.47 -33.13
N THR A 343 -3.86 44.74 -33.92
CA THR A 343 -2.42 44.72 -33.69
C THR A 343 -1.98 45.92 -32.85
N THR A 344 -1.12 45.72 -31.86
CA THR A 344 -0.19 46.77 -31.40
C THR A 344 1.17 46.16 -31.07
N SER A 345 2.12 46.51 -31.93
CA SER A 345 3.55 46.27 -31.81
C SER A 345 4.17 47.21 -30.76
N VAL A 346 4.98 46.67 -29.85
CA VAL A 346 6.03 47.44 -29.17
C VAL A 346 7.36 46.72 -29.40
N THR A 347 8.20 47.39 -30.19
CA THR A 347 9.62 47.13 -30.39
C THR A 347 10.42 47.66 -29.20
N THR A 348 11.30 46.83 -28.62
CA THR A 348 12.57 47.29 -28.03
C THR A 348 13.67 46.24 -28.23
N SER A 349 14.85 46.77 -28.51
CA SER A 349 16.02 46.17 -29.13
C SER A 349 16.87 45.24 -28.25
N ALA A 350 17.39 44.20 -28.91
CA ALA A 350 18.61 43.41 -28.76
C ALA A 350 19.63 43.69 -27.63
N ALA A 351 20.08 42.60 -26.99
CA ALA A 351 21.50 42.32 -26.72
C ALA A 351 21.74 40.79 -26.74
N ALA A 352 22.79 40.36 -27.45
CA ALA A 352 23.10 38.97 -27.81
C ALA A 352 24.18 38.34 -26.92
N ALA A 353 24.08 37.02 -26.66
CA ALA A 353 25.16 36.00 -26.55
C ALA A 353 24.60 34.66 -26.00
N PRO A 354 25.28 33.50 -26.16
CA PRO A 354 25.49 32.74 -27.39
C PRO A 354 24.71 31.39 -27.38
N GLN A 355 24.43 30.85 -28.57
CA GLN A 355 23.85 29.51 -28.74
C GLN A 355 24.87 28.41 -28.41
N LEU A 356 24.55 27.54 -27.45
CA LEU A 356 25.25 26.29 -27.20
C LEU A 356 24.54 25.15 -27.94
N SER A 357 25.29 24.51 -28.83
CA SER A 357 24.94 23.36 -29.65
C SER A 357 24.31 22.22 -28.83
N ALA A 358 23.22 21.65 -29.34
CA ALA A 358 22.67 20.39 -28.85
C ALA A 358 23.73 19.28 -28.99
N ALA A 359 24.07 18.63 -27.88
CA ALA A 359 24.89 17.42 -27.88
C ALA A 359 23.97 16.19 -27.92
N ASP A 360 24.39 15.21 -28.71
CA ASP A 360 23.72 13.94 -29.00
C ASP A 360 23.46 13.13 -27.70
N PRO A 361 22.21 12.73 -27.38
CA PRO A 361 21.88 12.10 -26.10
C PRO A 361 22.33 10.63 -25.95
N SER A 362 23.06 10.06 -26.91
CA SER A 362 23.43 8.63 -26.91
C SER A 362 24.83 8.30 -26.37
N LEU A 363 25.57 9.25 -25.81
CA LEU A 363 27.00 9.05 -25.45
C LEU A 363 27.40 9.44 -24.01
N ALA A 364 26.46 9.60 -23.07
CA ALA A 364 26.80 9.83 -21.66
C ALA A 364 27.15 8.53 -20.93
N SER A 365 28.33 8.49 -20.30
CA SER A 365 28.78 7.39 -19.43
C SER A 365 27.87 7.23 -18.20
N PRO A 366 27.76 6.02 -17.60
CA PRO A 366 26.81 5.73 -16.53
C PRO A 366 27.03 6.52 -15.21
N ALA A 367 28.09 7.31 -15.11
CA ALA A 367 28.43 8.09 -13.91
C ALA A 367 27.94 9.55 -13.92
N SER A 368 27.34 10.06 -15.02
CA SER A 368 26.96 11.48 -15.15
C SER A 368 25.45 11.74 -15.27
N ARG A 369 24.58 10.74 -15.03
CA ARG A 369 23.14 11.00 -14.90
C ARG A 369 22.88 11.76 -13.60
N THR A 370 22.81 13.08 -13.70
CA THR A 370 22.30 13.94 -12.63
C THR A 370 20.91 13.42 -12.24
N MET A 371 20.72 13.06 -10.97
CA MET A 371 19.44 12.57 -10.46
C MET A 371 18.32 13.56 -10.78
N PRO A 372 17.25 13.16 -11.51
CA PRO A 372 16.05 13.96 -11.63
C PRO A 372 15.48 14.15 -10.22
N GLY A 373 15.47 15.39 -9.72
CA GLY A 373 15.09 15.71 -8.34
C GLY A 373 16.14 16.42 -7.50
N GLY A 374 17.39 16.56 -7.95
CA GLY A 374 18.31 17.57 -7.39
C GLY A 374 17.73 18.99 -7.45
N CYS A 375 16.85 19.21 -8.42
CA CYS A 375 16.08 20.43 -8.66
C CYS A 375 15.01 20.75 -7.60
N LEU A 376 14.47 19.76 -6.86
CA LEU A 376 13.44 20.00 -5.82
C LEU A 376 13.93 20.93 -4.71
N PHE A 377 15.23 20.88 -4.43
CA PHE A 377 15.84 21.63 -3.33
C PHE A 377 16.69 22.82 -3.80
N GLN A 378 16.84 22.99 -5.13
CA GLN A 378 17.61 24.10 -5.72
C GLN A 378 16.74 25.13 -6.45
N ARG A 379 15.54 24.76 -6.93
CA ARG A 379 14.62 25.71 -7.59
C ARG A 379 13.59 26.21 -6.58
N ALA A 380 13.37 27.52 -6.56
CA ALA A 380 12.33 28.18 -5.75
C ALA A 380 10.88 27.81 -6.15
N ASP A 381 10.71 26.92 -7.14
CA ASP A 381 9.42 26.43 -7.62
C ASP A 381 9.27 24.94 -7.29
N ILE A 382 8.79 24.68 -6.08
CA ILE A 382 8.55 23.33 -5.53
C ILE A 382 7.51 22.59 -6.38
N THR A 383 6.56 23.31 -6.98
CA THR A 383 5.48 22.75 -7.80
C THR A 383 5.98 22.21 -9.13
N ALA A 384 6.82 22.95 -9.86
CA ALA A 384 7.40 22.48 -11.11
C ALA A 384 8.32 21.26 -10.90
N ALA A 385 9.13 21.27 -9.84
CA ALA A 385 10.01 20.15 -9.51
C ALA A 385 9.23 18.90 -9.05
N ALA A 386 8.13 19.07 -8.31
CA ALA A 386 7.23 17.98 -7.95
C ALA A 386 6.62 17.32 -9.19
N GLN A 387 6.19 18.12 -10.16
CA GLN A 387 5.62 17.60 -11.40
C GLN A 387 6.65 16.84 -12.24
N GLU A 388 7.88 17.36 -12.36
CA GLU A 388 8.97 16.68 -13.06
C GLU A 388 9.30 15.31 -12.46
N ILE A 389 9.31 15.21 -11.12
CA ILE A 389 9.56 13.95 -10.41
C ILE A 389 8.40 12.97 -10.58
N LEU A 390 7.15 13.47 -10.53
CA LEU A 390 5.98 12.63 -10.78
C LEU A 390 6.02 12.07 -12.20
N GLU A 391 6.34 12.90 -13.20
CA GLU A 391 6.53 12.46 -14.58
C GLU A 391 7.70 11.48 -14.73
N ALA A 392 8.83 11.72 -14.06
CA ALA A 392 9.98 10.82 -14.07
C ALA A 392 9.65 9.46 -13.43
N SER A 393 8.95 9.46 -12.29
CA SER A 393 8.49 8.24 -11.62
C SER A 393 7.46 7.47 -12.46
N ALA A 394 6.68 8.16 -13.29
CA ALA A 394 5.77 7.53 -14.24
C ALA A 394 6.50 6.93 -15.45
N ARG A 395 7.65 7.49 -15.86
CA ARG A 395 8.49 6.96 -16.95
C ARG A 395 9.37 5.79 -16.51
N ASP A 396 9.84 5.79 -15.26
CA ASP A 396 10.58 4.69 -14.66
C ASP A 396 9.91 4.21 -13.36
N PRO A 397 8.81 3.45 -13.49
CA PRO A 397 7.98 3.05 -12.36
C PRO A 397 8.64 2.03 -11.41
N LEU A 398 9.79 1.46 -11.76
CA LEU A 398 10.50 0.47 -10.94
C LEU A 398 11.73 1.06 -10.23
N ASN A 399 11.94 2.37 -10.34
CA ASN A 399 12.99 3.07 -9.64
C ASN A 399 12.54 3.46 -8.22
N PRO A 400 13.12 2.83 -7.17
CA PRO A 400 12.67 3.05 -5.79
C PRO A 400 12.95 4.49 -5.32
N GLU A 401 14.02 5.12 -5.80
CA GLU A 401 14.40 6.49 -5.42
C GLU A 401 13.44 7.52 -6.03
N LEU A 402 13.10 7.39 -7.32
CA LEU A 402 12.13 8.27 -7.97
C LEU A 402 10.76 8.18 -7.31
N ARG A 403 10.33 6.98 -6.89
CA ARG A 403 9.09 6.79 -6.13
C ARG A 403 9.14 7.42 -4.76
N MET A 404 10.24 7.27 -4.03
CA MET A 404 10.42 7.92 -2.74
C MET A 404 10.31 9.44 -2.89
N LEU A 405 10.99 10.02 -3.89
CA LEU A 405 10.92 11.45 -4.18
C LEU A 405 9.52 11.90 -4.60
N ALA A 406 8.83 11.13 -5.44
CA ALA A 406 7.43 11.39 -5.81
C ALA A 406 6.52 11.37 -4.57
N GLY A 407 6.69 10.41 -3.69
CA GLY A 407 5.97 10.32 -2.42
C GLY A 407 6.22 11.53 -1.52
N ILE A 408 7.47 11.98 -1.38
CA ILE A 408 7.83 13.19 -0.62
C ILE A 408 7.22 14.46 -1.25
N ALA A 409 7.23 14.56 -2.58
CA ALA A 409 6.62 15.67 -3.30
C ALA A 409 5.10 15.73 -3.07
N LEU A 410 4.41 14.59 -3.16
CA LEU A 410 2.97 14.48 -2.90
C LEU A 410 2.61 14.81 -1.44
N TYR A 411 3.44 14.40 -0.48
CA TYR A 411 3.28 14.78 0.92
C TYR A 411 3.34 16.31 1.09
N THR A 412 4.29 16.95 0.41
CA THR A 412 4.44 18.42 0.42
C THR A 412 3.23 19.11 -0.20
N ALA A 413 2.64 18.51 -1.25
CA ALA A 413 1.38 18.93 -1.85
C ALA A 413 0.12 18.60 -1.02
N ARG A 414 0.28 17.94 0.14
CA ARG A 414 -0.78 17.47 1.05
C ARG A 414 -1.72 16.41 0.45
N ASP A 415 -1.31 15.73 -0.63
CA ASP A 415 -1.99 14.53 -1.10
C ASP A 415 -1.41 13.30 -0.36
N TYR A 416 -1.82 13.13 0.90
CA TYR A 416 -1.29 12.11 1.79
C TYR A 416 -1.60 10.68 1.32
N LEU A 417 -2.71 10.49 0.61
CA LEU A 417 -3.11 9.16 0.14
C LEU A 417 -2.25 8.72 -1.05
N ALA A 418 -2.07 9.61 -2.05
CA ALA A 418 -1.19 9.33 -3.17
C ALA A 418 0.26 9.19 -2.71
N SER A 419 0.70 10.07 -1.80
CA SER A 419 2.02 9.99 -1.17
C SER A 419 2.27 8.63 -0.53
N LEU A 420 1.34 8.13 0.30
CA LEU A 420 1.47 6.83 0.94
C LEU A 420 1.59 5.68 -0.08
N GLY A 421 0.91 5.78 -1.22
CA GLY A 421 1.03 4.82 -2.32
C GLY A 421 2.45 4.75 -2.88
N GLU A 422 3.00 5.90 -3.23
CA GLU A 422 4.36 6.01 -3.79
C GLU A 422 5.44 5.58 -2.80
N LEU A 423 5.34 6.01 -1.55
CA LEU A 423 6.31 5.64 -0.51
C LEU A 423 6.27 4.14 -0.18
N ARG A 424 5.09 3.50 -0.28
CA ARG A 424 4.97 2.04 -0.12
C ARG A 424 5.58 1.29 -1.27
N ALA A 425 5.34 1.76 -2.49
CA ALA A 425 5.97 1.19 -3.68
C ALA A 425 7.49 1.33 -3.62
N ALA A 426 8.02 2.46 -3.13
CA ALA A 426 9.45 2.66 -2.90
C ALA A 426 10.03 1.63 -1.92
N LEU A 427 9.45 1.49 -0.72
CA LEU A 427 9.91 0.50 0.28
C LEU A 427 9.73 -0.96 -0.15
N LEU A 428 8.77 -1.22 -1.02
CA LEU A 428 8.57 -2.56 -1.60
C LEU A 428 9.66 -2.93 -2.59
N LEU A 429 10.19 -1.93 -3.30
CA LEU A 429 11.27 -2.10 -4.28
C LEU A 429 12.66 -2.08 -3.61
N ASP A 430 12.86 -1.22 -2.61
CA ASP A 430 14.05 -1.17 -1.76
C ASP A 430 13.66 -0.83 -0.31
N ASP A 431 13.76 -1.83 0.56
CA ASP A 431 13.36 -1.76 1.97
C ASP A 431 14.35 -0.95 2.84
N ARG A 432 15.48 -0.53 2.29
CA ARG A 432 16.52 0.25 3.00
C ARG A 432 16.23 1.76 2.97
N LEU A 433 15.25 2.21 2.19
CA LEU A 433 14.92 3.62 2.01
C LEU A 433 14.24 4.21 3.26
N TRP A 434 15.03 4.50 4.29
CA TRP A 434 14.55 5.12 5.53
C TRP A 434 13.72 6.41 5.34
N PRO A 435 13.98 7.31 4.35
CA PRO A 435 13.13 8.48 4.17
C PRO A 435 11.72 8.08 3.74
N ALA A 436 11.58 7.00 2.95
CA ALA A 436 10.26 6.51 2.57
C ALA A 436 9.47 6.06 3.80
N ALA A 437 10.08 5.29 4.73
CA ALA A 437 9.45 4.89 5.99
C ALA A 437 9.09 6.09 6.88
N LEU A 438 9.99 7.09 6.97
CA LEU A 438 9.72 8.30 7.75
C LEU A 438 8.51 9.06 7.21
N TYR A 439 8.47 9.30 5.90
CA TYR A 439 7.37 10.03 5.28
C TYR A 439 6.06 9.25 5.28
N GLN A 440 6.07 7.90 5.31
CA GLN A 440 4.85 7.12 5.57
C GLN A 440 4.29 7.40 6.98
N GLY A 441 5.16 7.46 7.98
CA GLY A 441 4.78 7.84 9.35
C GLY A 441 4.15 9.23 9.39
N LEU A 442 4.77 10.21 8.71
CA LEU A 442 4.26 11.58 8.62
C LEU A 442 2.90 11.67 7.90
N CYS A 443 2.71 10.91 6.83
CA CYS A 443 1.41 10.82 6.14
C CYS A 443 0.34 10.27 7.09
N LEU A 444 0.63 9.17 7.80
CA LEU A 444 -0.30 8.53 8.72
C LEU A 444 -0.67 9.42 9.90
N ASP A 445 0.30 10.16 10.46
CA ASP A 445 0.05 11.18 11.49
C ASP A 445 -0.90 12.28 10.95
N SER A 446 -0.62 12.78 9.74
CA SER A 446 -1.44 13.82 9.10
C SER A 446 -2.87 13.37 8.81
N MET A 447 -3.08 12.07 8.62
CA MET A 447 -4.39 11.45 8.42
C MET A 447 -5.06 11.00 9.73
N GLY A 448 -4.46 11.25 10.91
CA GLY A 448 -5.05 10.90 12.20
C GLY A 448 -4.94 9.41 12.57
N ALA A 449 -3.92 8.70 12.09
CA ALA A 449 -3.65 7.29 12.39
C ALA A 449 -2.37 7.09 13.26
N PRO A 450 -2.32 7.61 14.50
CA PRO A 450 -1.09 7.74 15.29
C PRO A 450 -0.44 6.39 15.65
N LEU A 451 -1.23 5.35 15.92
CA LEU A 451 -0.69 4.02 16.23
C LEU A 451 0.05 3.40 15.05
N ARG A 452 -0.45 3.62 13.83
CA ARG A 452 0.20 3.14 12.59
C ARG A 452 1.43 3.99 12.28
N ALA A 453 1.32 5.32 12.44
CA ALA A 453 2.44 6.23 12.27
C ALA A 453 3.62 5.86 13.18
N ARG A 454 3.35 5.52 14.46
CA ARG A 454 4.38 5.07 15.41
C ARG A 454 5.15 3.84 14.94
N ALA A 455 4.46 2.88 14.32
CA ALA A 455 5.10 1.68 13.79
C ALA A 455 6.09 2.05 12.66
N GLU A 456 5.69 2.96 11.77
CA GLU A 456 6.55 3.45 10.68
C GLU A 456 7.72 4.30 11.18
N TYR A 457 7.52 5.12 12.21
CA TYR A 457 8.64 5.86 12.81
C TYR A 457 9.67 4.92 13.43
N ARG A 458 9.23 3.86 14.13
CA ARG A 458 10.14 2.83 14.64
C ARG A 458 10.85 2.09 13.50
N HIS A 459 10.17 1.87 12.39
CA HIS A 459 10.76 1.28 11.20
C HIS A 459 11.86 2.18 10.61
N ALA A 460 11.57 3.47 10.42
CA ALA A 460 12.53 4.46 9.94
C ALA A 460 13.77 4.55 10.85
N VAL A 461 13.58 4.54 12.18
CA VAL A 461 14.69 4.54 13.15
C VAL A 461 15.56 3.29 12.99
N ARG A 462 14.97 2.09 12.90
CA ARG A 462 15.73 0.85 12.68
C ARG A 462 16.56 0.90 11.40
N LEU A 463 16.00 1.44 10.31
CA LEU A 463 16.70 1.57 9.04
C LEU A 463 17.84 2.59 9.13
N LEU A 464 17.60 3.76 9.75
CA LEU A 464 18.60 4.80 9.98
C LEU A 464 19.77 4.35 10.86
N GLU A 465 19.51 3.48 11.83
CA GLU A 465 20.53 2.94 12.75
C GLU A 465 21.28 1.74 12.14
N SER A 466 20.79 1.19 11.03
CA SER A 466 21.46 0.11 10.31
C SER A 466 22.59 0.64 9.43
N GLU A 467 23.60 -0.20 9.16
CA GLU A 467 24.69 0.13 8.21
C GLU A 467 24.16 0.50 6.81
N ALA A 468 22.96 0.02 6.45
CA ALA A 468 22.30 0.33 5.19
C ALA A 468 21.91 1.80 5.02
N ALA A 469 21.81 2.59 6.11
CA ALA A 469 21.51 4.03 6.02
C ALA A 469 22.59 4.81 5.26
N THR A 470 23.85 4.37 5.34
CA THR A 470 24.99 5.00 4.65
C THR A 470 25.02 4.73 3.14
N LEU A 471 24.25 3.75 2.68
CA LEU A 471 24.22 3.31 1.27
C LEU A 471 23.08 3.95 0.47
N VAL A 472 22.20 4.72 1.11
CA VAL A 472 21.09 5.38 0.42
C VAL A 472 21.59 6.67 -0.23
N PRO A 473 21.63 6.77 -1.57
CA PRO A 473 21.96 8.02 -2.24
C PRO A 473 20.83 9.02 -2.01
N LEU A 474 21.03 9.93 -1.06
CA LEU A 474 20.10 11.02 -0.82
C LEU A 474 20.46 12.20 -1.71
N PRO A 475 19.47 12.96 -2.23
CA PRO A 475 19.73 14.32 -2.67
C PRO A 475 20.46 15.08 -1.56
N ALA A 476 21.47 15.89 -1.91
CA ALA A 476 22.36 16.55 -0.95
C ALA A 476 21.61 17.31 0.18
N ALA A 477 20.43 17.85 -0.12
CA ALA A 477 19.57 18.52 0.84
C ALA A 477 18.99 17.59 1.93
N LEU A 478 18.63 16.35 1.58
CA LEU A 478 18.15 15.36 2.56
C LEU A 478 19.30 14.74 3.34
N ALA A 479 20.48 14.58 2.71
CA ALA A 479 21.68 14.09 3.39
C ALA A 479 22.08 15.02 4.56
N GLY A 480 22.03 16.34 4.36
CA GLY A 480 22.32 17.32 5.41
C GLY A 480 21.31 17.35 6.56
N LEU A 481 20.08 16.88 6.34
CA LEU A 481 18.99 16.86 7.33
C LEU A 481 18.81 15.50 8.02
N ALA A 482 19.59 14.48 7.64
CA ALA A 482 19.40 13.11 8.14
C ALA A 482 19.47 13.02 9.67
N GLY A 483 20.38 13.77 10.31
CA GLY A 483 20.50 13.84 11.77
C GLY A 483 19.25 14.42 12.45
N ASP A 484 18.71 15.52 11.93
CA ASP A 484 17.52 16.18 12.47
C ASP A 484 16.27 15.32 12.26
N LEU A 485 16.17 14.67 11.09
CA LEU A 485 15.08 13.75 10.77
C LEU A 485 15.13 12.49 11.64
N LEU A 486 16.32 11.97 11.96
CA LEU A 486 16.49 10.87 12.91
C LEU A 486 16.04 11.27 14.32
N ALA A 487 16.44 12.45 14.79
CA ALA A 487 16.02 12.95 16.11
C ALA A 487 14.49 13.11 16.18
N MET A 488 13.87 13.63 15.12
CA MET A 488 12.42 13.73 14.98
C MET A 488 11.75 12.35 15.01
N ALA A 489 12.24 11.40 14.21
CA ALA A 489 11.70 10.05 14.12
C ALA A 489 11.75 9.33 15.48
N ARG A 490 12.87 9.45 16.22
CA ARG A 490 13.02 8.91 17.58
C ARG A 490 12.02 9.52 18.55
N LYS A 491 11.89 10.85 18.55
CA LYS A 491 10.91 11.55 19.40
C LYS A 491 9.50 11.06 19.10
N LYS A 492 9.11 11.02 17.83
CA LYS A 492 7.80 10.56 17.36
C LYS A 492 7.53 9.07 17.62
N ALA A 493 8.57 8.22 17.63
CA ALA A 493 8.47 6.81 17.97
C ALA A 493 8.23 6.55 19.47
N GLN A 494 8.60 7.51 20.32
CA GLN A 494 8.52 7.47 21.79
C GLN A 494 7.35 8.26 22.38
N GLU A 495 6.83 9.25 21.67
CA GLU A 495 5.56 9.88 22.03
C GLU A 495 4.46 8.79 22.09
N TRP A 496 3.55 8.91 23.06
CA TRP A 496 2.40 8.04 23.37
C TRP A 496 2.71 6.81 24.25
#